data_AF-A0A286AGI5-F1
#
_entry.id   AF-A0A286AGI5-F1
#
_cell.length_a   1.000
_cell.length_b   1.000
_cell.length_c   1.000
_cell.angle_alpha   90.00
_cell.angle_beta   90.00
_cell.angle_gamma   90.00
#
_symmetry.space_group_name_H-M   'P 1'
#
loop_
_entity.id
_entity.type
_entity.pdbx_description
1 polymer ?
#
loop_
_entity_poly.entity_id
_entity_poly.type
_entity_poly.pdbx_seq_one_letter_code
_entity_poly.pdbx_strand_id
1 'polypeptide(L)'
;MSSVQHNVIRHKIGLLNLAAELGNVSRACKVMGFSRDTFYRYQAAVETGGVDALIDANRRKPSNIKNHIKEATEAAVTAFALEQPAFSQVRVSNELRKRGIFVSPFGVRSVWLRQNLEPFKKRLSALEKHIAETGVVLTEAQVQALEKKQEDDVAHGKIETAHPGYLGSQDIFYVGTIKSVGRIYQQTFVDTYSKWAATKLYTTKTPITAADLLNKPGSYRSSPSRAWGHPHPWYRILWQAGESQLPALSGTERSSITWHFSARFTSPLRSYNMIWMNG
;
A
#
# COMPACT_ATOMS: atom_id res chain seq x y z
N MET A 1 10.74 -16.35 9.47
CA MET A 1 10.04 -17.36 10.29
C MET A 1 9.40 -16.64 11.46
N SER A 2 8.13 -16.89 11.77
CA SER A 2 7.46 -16.16 12.86
C SER A 2 8.02 -16.58 14.21
N SER A 3 8.09 -15.66 15.18
CA SER A 3 8.58 -15.94 16.55
C SER A 3 7.86 -17.12 17.22
N VAL A 4 6.59 -17.32 16.87
CA VAL A 4 5.75 -18.45 17.31
C VAL A 4 6.28 -19.80 16.81
N GLN A 5 6.74 -19.89 15.56
CA GLN A 5 7.29 -21.14 15.00
C GLN A 5 8.55 -21.56 15.76
N HIS A 6 9.41 -20.61 16.11
CA HIS A 6 10.66 -20.89 16.82
C HIS A 6 10.44 -21.43 18.24
N ASN A 7 9.46 -20.89 18.96
CA ASN A 7 9.12 -21.38 20.31
C ASN A 7 8.53 -22.80 20.30
N VAL A 8 7.71 -23.12 19.30
CA VAL A 8 7.15 -24.47 19.12
C VAL A 8 8.24 -25.48 18.81
N ILE A 9 9.22 -25.11 17.96
CA ILE A 9 10.36 -25.97 17.63
C ILE A 9 11.21 -26.24 18.88
N ARG A 10 11.55 -25.21 19.65
CA ARG A 10 12.37 -25.33 20.86
C ARG A 10 11.74 -26.29 21.88
N HIS A 11 10.42 -26.21 22.06
CA HIS A 11 9.71 -27.07 22.99
C HIS A 11 9.69 -28.54 22.54
N LYS A 12 9.57 -28.82 21.23
CA LYS A 12 9.62 -30.17 20.66
C LYS A 12 11.02 -30.79 20.72
N ILE A 13 12.06 -30.01 20.41
CA ILE A 13 13.46 -30.45 20.53
C ILE A 13 13.80 -30.72 22.00
N GLY A 14 13.32 -29.88 22.92
CA GLY A 14 13.52 -30.06 24.36
C GLY A 14 13.06 -31.42 24.88
N LEU A 15 11.98 -31.98 24.32
CA LEU A 15 11.52 -33.33 24.66
C LEU A 15 12.53 -34.42 24.23
N LEU A 16 13.09 -34.31 23.03
CA LEU A 16 14.06 -35.28 22.49
C LEU A 16 15.38 -35.22 23.28
N ASN A 17 15.86 -34.00 23.56
CA ASN A 17 17.07 -33.80 24.36
C ASN A 17 16.90 -34.33 25.79
N LEU A 18 15.76 -34.05 26.43
CA LEU A 18 15.48 -34.56 27.78
C LEU A 18 15.43 -36.09 27.84
N ALA A 19 14.92 -36.74 26.80
CA ALA A 19 14.91 -38.19 26.72
C ALA A 19 16.33 -38.76 26.55
N ALA A 20 17.20 -38.09 25.80
CA ALA A 20 18.60 -38.48 25.64
C ALA A 20 19.39 -38.32 26.95
N GLU A 21 19.18 -37.21 27.68
CA GLU A 21 19.82 -36.97 28.98
C GLU A 21 19.38 -37.97 30.06
N LEU A 22 18.08 -38.29 30.12
CA LEU A 22 17.54 -39.21 31.13
C LEU A 22 17.72 -40.69 30.79
N GLY A 23 18.05 -41.03 29.54
CA GLY A 23 18.06 -42.41 29.04
C GLY A 23 16.70 -43.11 29.14
N ASN A 24 15.60 -42.36 29.40
CA ASN A 24 14.28 -42.92 29.65
C ASN A 24 13.17 -42.04 29.04
N VAL A 25 12.60 -42.53 27.95
CA VAL A 25 11.53 -41.88 27.18
C VAL A 25 10.26 -41.67 28.02
N SER A 26 9.89 -42.64 28.86
CA SER A 26 8.66 -42.55 29.66
C SER A 26 8.76 -41.47 30.73
N ARG A 27 9.94 -41.31 31.34
CA ARG A 27 10.19 -40.26 32.34
C ARG A 27 10.22 -38.88 31.69
N ALA A 28 10.88 -38.73 30.55
CA ALA A 28 10.92 -37.47 29.79
C ALA A 28 9.51 -37.03 29.35
N CYS A 29 8.70 -37.96 28.82
CA CYS A 29 7.30 -37.72 28.46
C CYS A 29 6.45 -37.28 29.65
N LYS A 30 6.64 -37.90 30.83
CA LYS A 30 5.90 -37.55 32.05
C LYS A 30 6.25 -36.17 32.59
N VAL A 31 7.52 -35.77 32.51
CA VAL A 31 8.00 -34.45 32.96
C VAL A 31 7.52 -33.33 32.04
N MET A 32 7.53 -33.55 30.73
CA MET A 32 7.15 -32.55 29.73
C MET A 32 5.65 -32.57 29.37
N GLY A 33 4.88 -33.52 29.88
CA GLY A 33 3.44 -33.62 29.63
C GLY A 33 3.05 -34.15 28.24
N PHE A 34 3.91 -34.94 27.59
CA PHE A 34 3.66 -35.53 26.26
C PHE A 34 3.26 -37.00 26.34
N SER A 35 2.52 -37.47 25.33
CA SER A 35 2.29 -38.90 25.13
C SER A 35 3.54 -39.56 24.52
N ARG A 36 3.76 -40.84 24.86
CA ARG A 36 4.83 -41.66 24.26
C ARG A 36 4.69 -41.76 22.73
N ASP A 37 3.46 -41.78 22.21
CA ASP A 37 3.19 -41.74 20.77
C ASP A 37 3.76 -40.46 20.11
N THR A 38 3.58 -39.31 20.77
CA THR A 38 4.09 -38.03 20.25
C THR A 38 5.62 -38.02 20.17
N PHE A 39 6.29 -38.64 21.15
CA PHE A 39 7.74 -38.78 21.16
C PHE A 39 8.25 -39.52 19.93
N TYR A 40 7.72 -40.72 19.65
CA TYR A 40 8.15 -41.51 18.50
C TYR A 40 7.83 -40.83 17.16
N ARG A 41 6.74 -40.06 17.08
CA ARG A 41 6.42 -39.25 15.89
C ARG A 41 7.43 -38.13 15.66
N TYR A 42 7.91 -37.47 16.72
CA TYR A 42 8.95 -36.46 16.61
C TYR A 42 10.32 -37.07 16.31
N GLN A 43 10.65 -38.21 16.92
CA GLN A 43 11.88 -38.94 16.61
C GLN A 43 11.92 -39.34 15.13
N ALA A 44 10.87 -39.98 14.62
CA ALA A 44 10.77 -40.38 13.22
C ALA A 44 10.84 -39.16 12.27
N ALA A 45 10.24 -38.03 12.64
CA ALA A 45 10.32 -36.80 11.85
C ALA A 45 11.74 -36.24 11.79
N VAL A 46 12.47 -36.23 12.92
CA VAL A 46 13.88 -35.78 12.97
C VAL A 46 14.80 -36.73 12.22
N GLU A 47 14.59 -38.04 12.32
CA GLU A 47 15.35 -39.05 11.56
C GLU A 47 15.14 -38.90 10.05
N THR A 48 13.94 -38.50 9.61
CA THR A 48 13.60 -38.37 8.18
C THR A 48 14.05 -37.04 7.58
N GLY A 49 13.93 -35.91 8.30
CA GLY A 49 14.11 -34.57 7.73
C GLY A 49 14.73 -33.54 8.68
N GLY A 50 15.43 -34.00 9.71
CA GLY A 50 16.12 -33.15 10.67
C GLY A 50 15.18 -32.30 11.53
N VAL A 51 15.74 -31.26 12.14
CA VAL A 51 15.01 -30.38 13.06
C VAL A 51 13.87 -29.61 12.37
N ASP A 52 14.03 -29.28 11.10
CA ASP A 52 13.04 -28.52 10.33
C ASP A 52 11.78 -29.34 10.03
N ALA A 53 11.88 -30.67 9.96
CA ALA A 53 10.72 -31.55 9.78
C ALA A 53 9.73 -31.51 10.95
N LEU A 54 10.17 -31.09 12.15
CA LEU A 54 9.29 -30.87 13.30
C LEU A 54 8.32 -29.69 13.10
N ILE A 55 8.60 -28.81 12.14
CA ILE A 55 7.71 -27.71 11.73
C ILE A 55 6.54 -28.25 10.91
N ASP A 56 6.83 -29.16 9.97
CA ASP A 56 5.90 -29.56 8.91
C ASP A 56 4.93 -30.67 9.28
N ALA A 57 5.23 -31.47 10.32
CA ALA A 57 4.42 -32.63 10.71
C ALA A 57 2.95 -32.30 11.08
N ASN A 58 2.68 -31.09 11.58
CA ASN A 58 1.33 -30.69 12.02
C ASN A 58 0.58 -29.80 11.04
N ARG A 59 1.19 -29.40 9.91
CA ARG A 59 0.48 -28.58 8.94
C ARG A 59 -0.33 -29.52 8.04
N ARG A 60 -1.66 -29.55 8.22
CA ARG A 60 -2.56 -30.08 7.19
C ARG A 60 -2.18 -29.41 5.88
N LYS A 61 -1.56 -30.14 4.96
CA LYS A 61 -1.25 -29.64 3.62
C LYS A 61 -2.59 -29.31 2.97
N PRO A 62 -2.90 -28.02 2.66
CA PRO A 62 -4.12 -27.69 1.96
C PRO A 62 -3.90 -27.98 0.47
N SER A 63 -3.84 -29.26 0.13
CA SER A 63 -3.69 -29.73 -1.23
C SER A 63 -4.39 -31.09 -1.34
N ASN A 64 -5.65 -31.16 -0.92
CA ASN A 64 -6.47 -32.31 -1.28
C ASN A 64 -6.81 -32.17 -2.77
N ILE A 65 -5.97 -32.77 -3.62
CA ILE A 65 -6.11 -32.82 -5.08
C ILE A 65 -7.51 -33.34 -5.47
N LYS A 66 -8.11 -34.20 -4.64
CA LYS A 66 -9.46 -34.73 -4.86
C LYS A 66 -10.56 -33.67 -4.77
N ASN A 67 -10.32 -32.56 -4.07
CA ASN A 67 -11.25 -31.44 -3.94
C ASN A 67 -10.92 -30.30 -4.93
N HIS A 68 -10.04 -30.54 -5.90
CA HIS A 68 -9.82 -29.57 -6.96
C HIS A 68 -11.01 -29.54 -7.92
N ILE A 69 -11.32 -28.33 -8.35
CA ILE A 69 -12.19 -28.10 -9.48
C ILE A 69 -11.43 -28.63 -10.71
N LYS A 70 -12.15 -29.21 -11.68
CA LYS A 70 -11.54 -29.73 -12.91
C LYS A 70 -10.69 -28.63 -13.55
N GLU A 71 -9.52 -28.99 -14.06
CA GLU A 71 -8.57 -28.03 -14.65
C GLU A 71 -9.20 -27.19 -15.76
N ALA A 72 -10.02 -27.80 -16.62
CA ALA A 72 -10.77 -27.08 -17.66
C ALA A 72 -11.69 -25.97 -17.09
N THR A 73 -12.29 -26.22 -15.93
CA THR A 73 -13.13 -25.24 -15.24
C THR A 73 -12.30 -24.15 -14.57
N GLU A 74 -11.14 -24.48 -13.99
CA GLU A 74 -10.21 -23.47 -13.46
C GLU A 74 -9.67 -22.57 -14.57
N ALA A 75 -9.29 -23.14 -15.72
CA ALA A 75 -8.84 -22.40 -16.89
C ALA A 75 -9.92 -21.44 -17.42
N ALA A 76 -11.17 -21.90 -17.51
CA ALA A 76 -12.29 -21.05 -17.93
C ALA A 76 -12.55 -19.88 -16.96
N VAL A 77 -12.45 -20.11 -15.65
CA VAL A 77 -12.59 -19.05 -14.63
C VAL A 77 -11.46 -18.02 -14.74
N THR A 78 -10.23 -18.48 -14.99
CA THR A 78 -9.05 -17.60 -15.16
C THR A 78 -9.16 -16.78 -16.45
N ALA A 79 -9.54 -17.41 -17.56
CA ALA A 79 -9.76 -16.72 -18.83
C ALA A 79 -10.87 -15.67 -18.69
N PHE A 80 -11.98 -16.02 -18.03
CA PHE A 80 -13.07 -15.09 -17.77
C PHE A 80 -12.64 -13.89 -16.90
N ALA A 81 -11.72 -14.10 -15.96
CA ALA A 81 -11.19 -13.02 -15.12
C ALA A 81 -10.34 -12.00 -15.92
N LEU A 82 -9.74 -12.42 -17.04
CA LEU A 82 -9.04 -11.54 -17.98
C LEU A 82 -10.02 -10.84 -18.92
N GLU A 83 -11.04 -11.56 -19.41
CA GLU A 83 -12.10 -10.98 -20.25
C GLU A 83 -12.85 -9.87 -19.50
N GLN A 84 -13.28 -10.14 -18.27
CA GLN A 84 -14.14 -9.26 -17.47
C GLN A 84 -13.64 -9.11 -16.03
N PRO A 85 -12.58 -8.30 -15.79
CA PRO A 85 -11.98 -8.17 -14.47
C PRO A 85 -12.92 -7.52 -13.43
N ALA A 86 -13.87 -6.69 -13.88
CA ALA A 86 -14.79 -5.93 -13.02
C ALA A 86 -15.90 -6.78 -12.38
N PHE A 87 -16.16 -7.99 -12.88
CA PHE A 87 -17.29 -8.80 -12.40
C PHE A 87 -17.01 -9.43 -11.02
N SER A 88 -18.08 -9.53 -10.22
CA SER A 88 -18.05 -10.17 -8.91
C SER A 88 -18.13 -11.70 -9.06
N GLN A 89 -17.67 -12.43 -8.03
CA GLN A 89 -17.72 -13.90 -8.00
C GLN A 89 -19.11 -14.49 -8.32
N VAL A 90 -20.19 -13.80 -7.94
CA VAL A 90 -21.58 -14.22 -8.21
C VAL A 90 -21.91 -14.01 -9.68
N ARG A 91 -21.53 -12.86 -10.25
CA ARG A 91 -21.78 -12.57 -11.66
C ARG A 91 -20.98 -13.48 -12.57
N VAL A 92 -19.71 -13.73 -12.26
CA VAL A 92 -18.87 -14.70 -12.99
C VAL A 92 -19.48 -16.10 -12.96
N SER A 93 -19.95 -16.57 -11.80
CA SER A 93 -20.64 -17.86 -11.67
C SER A 93 -21.88 -17.95 -12.56
N ASN A 94 -22.70 -16.89 -12.63
CA ASN A 94 -23.88 -16.85 -13.50
C ASN A 94 -23.53 -16.82 -14.99
N GLU A 95 -22.52 -16.05 -15.40
CA GLU A 95 -22.08 -16.00 -16.80
C GLU A 95 -21.46 -17.33 -17.25
N LEU A 96 -20.67 -17.98 -16.38
CA LEU A 96 -20.13 -19.31 -16.64
C LEU A 96 -21.24 -20.35 -16.75
N ARG A 97 -22.30 -20.24 -15.95
CA ARG A 97 -23.48 -21.11 -16.06
C ARG A 97 -24.15 -20.97 -17.44
N LYS A 98 -24.21 -19.78 -18.02
CA LYS A 98 -24.71 -19.58 -19.40
C LYS A 98 -23.82 -20.25 -20.44
N ARG A 99 -22.50 -20.33 -20.19
CA ARG A 99 -21.53 -21.07 -21.03
C ARG A 99 -21.54 -22.60 -20.77
N GLY A 100 -22.48 -23.11 -19.98
CA GLY A 100 -22.58 -24.53 -19.63
C GLY A 100 -21.60 -25.00 -18.54
N ILE A 101 -20.87 -24.09 -17.89
CA ILE A 101 -19.89 -24.40 -16.85
C ILE A 101 -20.49 -24.09 -15.48
N PHE A 102 -20.81 -25.14 -14.72
CA PHE A 102 -21.43 -25.01 -13.41
C PHE A 102 -20.39 -24.87 -12.30
N VAL A 103 -20.21 -23.65 -11.78
CA VAL A 103 -19.30 -23.35 -10.67
C VAL A 103 -20.04 -22.48 -9.65
N SER A 104 -19.93 -22.80 -8.36
CA SER A 104 -20.49 -21.94 -7.32
C SER A 104 -19.69 -20.62 -7.19
N PRO A 105 -20.30 -19.52 -6.70
CA PRO A 105 -19.57 -18.28 -6.45
C PRO A 105 -18.36 -18.46 -5.52
N PHE A 106 -18.47 -19.36 -4.55
CA PHE A 106 -17.36 -19.73 -3.67
C PHE A 106 -16.25 -20.51 -4.40
N GLY A 107 -16.63 -21.38 -5.34
CA GLY A 107 -15.69 -22.07 -6.22
C GLY A 107 -14.87 -21.10 -7.06
N VAL A 108 -15.52 -20.09 -7.65
CA VAL A 108 -14.84 -19.00 -8.40
C VAL A 108 -13.81 -18.30 -7.51
N ARG A 109 -14.20 -17.90 -6.29
CA ARG A 109 -13.27 -17.27 -5.33
C ARG A 109 -12.10 -18.18 -4.97
N SER A 110 -12.35 -19.47 -4.77
CA SER A 110 -11.31 -20.44 -4.42
C SER A 110 -10.28 -20.58 -5.54
N VAL A 111 -10.70 -20.53 -6.81
CA VAL A 111 -9.79 -20.49 -7.96
C VAL A 111 -8.99 -19.19 -7.99
N TRP A 112 -9.65 -18.05 -7.77
CA TRP A 112 -8.98 -16.75 -7.68
C TRP A 112 -7.94 -16.67 -6.57
N LEU A 113 -8.18 -17.30 -5.43
CA LEU A 113 -7.22 -17.41 -4.32
C LEU A 113 -5.95 -18.16 -4.76
N ARG A 114 -6.12 -19.28 -5.45
CA ARG A 114 -5.01 -20.14 -5.91
C ARG A 114 -4.19 -19.45 -6.99
N GLN A 115 -4.85 -18.75 -7.91
CA GLN A 115 -4.23 -18.06 -9.04
C GLN A 115 -3.78 -16.63 -8.70
N ASN A 116 -3.89 -16.18 -7.44
CA ASN A 116 -3.62 -14.80 -7.01
C ASN A 116 -4.45 -13.71 -7.72
N LEU A 117 -5.67 -14.04 -8.16
CA LEU A 117 -6.62 -13.14 -8.84
C LEU A 117 -7.77 -12.63 -7.97
N GLU A 118 -7.82 -13.03 -6.69
CA GLU A 118 -7.85 -12.05 -5.62
C GLU A 118 -8.79 -10.82 -5.67
N PRO A 119 -8.21 -9.65 -5.37
CA PRO A 119 -8.87 -8.37 -5.53
C PRO A 119 -8.88 -7.94 -6.99
N PHE A 120 -9.80 -7.03 -7.31
CA PHE A 120 -9.90 -6.38 -8.61
C PHE A 120 -8.56 -5.81 -9.11
N LYS A 121 -7.77 -5.20 -8.23
CA LYS A 121 -6.43 -4.68 -8.54
C LYS A 121 -5.45 -5.75 -9.08
N LYS A 122 -5.51 -6.98 -8.54
CA LYS A 122 -4.66 -8.08 -9.03
C LYS A 122 -5.13 -8.59 -10.39
N ARG A 123 -6.44 -8.64 -10.63
CA ARG A 123 -6.99 -8.99 -11.97
C ARG A 123 -6.57 -7.98 -13.02
N LEU A 124 -6.60 -6.69 -12.68
CA LEU A 124 -6.17 -5.64 -13.60
C LEU A 124 -4.68 -5.70 -13.89
N SER A 125 -3.84 -5.94 -12.88
CA SER A 125 -2.40 -6.15 -13.08
C SER A 125 -2.11 -7.40 -13.92
N ALA A 126 -2.89 -8.48 -13.75
CA ALA A 126 -2.78 -9.66 -14.60
C ALA A 126 -3.18 -9.37 -16.05
N LEU A 127 -4.21 -8.54 -16.26
CA LEU A 127 -4.61 -8.07 -17.58
C LEU A 127 -3.53 -7.19 -18.24
N GLU A 128 -2.96 -6.23 -17.50
CA GLU A 128 -1.84 -5.38 -17.97
C GLU A 128 -0.64 -6.23 -18.41
N LYS A 129 -0.30 -7.29 -17.66
CA LYS A 129 0.77 -8.24 -18.04
C LYS A 129 0.43 -9.02 -19.30
N HIS A 130 -0.79 -9.55 -19.39
CA HIS A 130 -1.24 -10.29 -20.57
C HIS A 130 -1.20 -9.42 -21.84
N ILE A 131 -1.55 -8.14 -21.73
CA ILE A 131 -1.46 -7.16 -22.82
C ILE A 131 -0.01 -6.91 -23.22
N ALA A 132 0.89 -6.73 -22.24
CA ALA A 132 2.31 -6.52 -22.52
C ALA A 132 2.94 -7.73 -23.24
N GLU A 133 2.50 -8.95 -22.94
CA GLU A 133 2.99 -10.18 -23.56
C GLU A 133 2.40 -10.44 -24.96
N THR A 134 1.09 -10.19 -25.13
CA THR A 134 0.36 -10.62 -26.35
C THR A 134 0.12 -9.47 -27.33
N GLY A 135 0.18 -8.21 -26.88
CA GLY A 135 -0.10 -7.02 -27.70
C GLY A 135 -1.54 -6.90 -28.19
N VAL A 136 -2.50 -7.56 -27.52
CA VAL A 136 -3.91 -7.62 -27.95
C VAL A 136 -4.62 -6.29 -27.69
N VAL A 137 -5.52 -5.92 -28.61
CA VAL A 137 -6.39 -4.75 -28.49
C VAL A 137 -7.41 -4.97 -27.36
N LEU A 138 -7.55 -3.97 -26.49
CA LEU A 138 -8.48 -3.98 -25.37
C LEU A 138 -9.94 -3.98 -25.84
N THR A 139 -10.78 -4.75 -25.14
CA THR A 139 -12.23 -4.68 -25.30
C THR A 139 -12.81 -3.49 -24.54
N GLU A 140 -13.95 -2.97 -24.99
CA GLU A 140 -14.62 -1.81 -24.36
C GLU A 140 -14.84 -2.01 -22.86
N ALA A 141 -15.25 -3.20 -22.45
CA ALA A 141 -15.47 -3.52 -21.04
C ALA A 141 -14.18 -3.53 -20.21
N GLN A 142 -13.03 -3.86 -20.81
CA GLN A 142 -11.73 -3.76 -20.15
C GLN A 142 -11.27 -2.30 -20.03
N VAL A 143 -11.56 -1.46 -21.03
CA VAL A 143 -11.30 -0.02 -20.96
C VAL A 143 -12.11 0.62 -19.83
N GLN A 144 -13.41 0.33 -19.75
CA GLN A 144 -14.26 0.82 -18.65
C GLN A 144 -13.75 0.35 -17.27
N ALA A 145 -13.20 -0.86 -17.18
CA ALA A 145 -12.60 -1.35 -15.93
C ALA A 145 -11.32 -0.58 -15.54
N LEU A 146 -10.50 -0.19 -16.52
CA LEU A 146 -9.30 0.64 -16.30
C LEU A 146 -9.68 2.07 -15.88
N GLU A 147 -10.66 2.67 -16.56
CA GLU A 147 -11.18 4.01 -16.23
C GLU A 147 -11.74 4.05 -14.81
N LYS A 148 -12.55 3.06 -14.43
CA LYS A 148 -13.08 2.96 -13.07
C LYS A 148 -11.97 2.87 -12.01
N LYS A 149 -10.88 2.14 -12.28
CA LYS A 149 -9.73 2.07 -11.37
C LYS A 149 -9.03 3.42 -11.26
N GLN A 150 -8.93 4.17 -12.36
CA GLN A 150 -8.39 5.52 -12.36
C GLN A 150 -9.27 6.47 -11.55
N GLU A 151 -10.58 6.43 -11.72
CA GLU A 151 -11.55 7.21 -10.93
C GLU A 151 -11.47 6.87 -9.44
N ASP A 152 -11.41 5.58 -9.09
CA ASP A 152 -11.26 5.13 -7.70
C ASP A 152 -9.94 5.64 -7.08
N ASP A 153 -8.83 5.61 -7.83
CA ASP A 153 -7.54 6.10 -7.35
C ASP A 153 -7.54 7.64 -7.16
N VAL A 154 -8.23 8.38 -8.05
CA VAL A 154 -8.46 9.84 -7.91
C VAL A 154 -9.35 10.15 -6.71
N ALA A 155 -10.45 9.41 -6.53
CA ALA A 155 -11.39 9.58 -5.43
C ALA A 155 -10.76 9.29 -4.06
N HIS A 156 -9.85 8.32 -3.99
CA HIS A 156 -9.08 8.02 -2.78
C HIS A 156 -7.97 9.03 -2.48
N GLY A 157 -7.80 10.07 -3.30
CA GLY A 157 -6.80 11.12 -3.08
C GLY A 157 -5.38 10.60 -3.21
N LYS A 158 -5.16 9.56 -4.03
CA LYS A 158 -3.81 9.08 -4.33
C LYS A 158 -3.16 10.10 -5.27
N ILE A 159 -2.42 11.03 -4.69
CA ILE A 159 -1.75 12.06 -5.46
C ILE A 159 -0.48 11.46 -6.06
N GLU A 160 -0.42 11.40 -7.39
CA GLU A 160 0.79 11.01 -8.11
C GLU A 160 1.82 12.13 -8.01
N THR A 161 3.05 11.76 -7.65
CA THR A 161 4.16 12.69 -7.48
C THR A 161 5.33 12.12 -8.27
N ALA A 162 5.88 12.91 -9.18
CA ALA A 162 6.88 12.42 -10.14
C ALA A 162 8.31 12.52 -9.58
N HIS A 163 8.61 13.57 -8.82
CA HIS A 163 9.94 13.86 -8.27
C HIS A 163 9.84 14.68 -6.97
N PRO A 164 10.93 14.79 -6.16
CA PRO A 164 10.96 15.69 -5.01
C PRO A 164 10.70 17.14 -5.44
N GLY A 165 9.97 17.89 -4.63
CA GLY A 165 9.58 19.28 -4.89
C GLY A 165 8.39 19.46 -5.84
N TYR A 166 7.83 18.38 -6.41
CA TYR A 166 6.65 18.45 -7.27
C TYR A 166 5.39 18.90 -6.49
N LEU A 167 5.20 18.32 -5.30
CA LEU A 167 4.04 18.62 -4.47
C LEU A 167 4.41 18.54 -2.99
N GLY A 168 4.09 19.60 -2.27
CA GLY A 168 4.20 19.68 -0.82
C GLY A 168 2.84 19.80 -0.16
N SER A 169 2.69 19.15 1.00
CA SER A 169 1.57 19.37 1.92
C SER A 169 2.05 20.27 3.05
N GLN A 170 1.31 21.35 3.31
CA GLN A 170 1.61 22.26 4.41
C GLN A 170 0.44 22.30 5.40
N ASP A 171 0.75 22.20 6.69
CA ASP A 171 -0.25 22.21 7.76
C ASP A 171 0.19 23.05 8.96
N ILE A 172 -0.78 23.51 9.76
CA ILE A 172 -0.59 24.24 11.00
C ILE A 172 -1.25 23.49 12.14
N PHE A 173 -0.45 23.09 13.12
CA PHE A 173 -0.91 22.40 14.31
C PHE A 173 -0.77 23.28 15.55
N TYR A 174 -1.81 23.37 16.38
CA TYR A 174 -1.69 24.04 17.68
C TYR A 174 -1.03 23.09 18.69
N VAL A 175 0.14 23.48 19.20
CA VAL A 175 0.95 22.62 20.08
C VAL A 175 0.52 22.78 21.54
N GLY A 176 0.22 24.00 21.96
CA GLY A 176 -0.12 24.30 23.35
C GLY A 176 0.18 25.74 23.74
N THR A 177 0.10 26.03 25.04
CA THR A 177 0.42 27.34 25.61
C THR A 177 1.53 27.18 26.65
N ILE A 178 2.60 27.97 26.52
CA ILE A 178 3.69 28.02 27.50
C ILE A 178 3.54 29.30 28.33
N LYS A 179 3.60 29.19 29.66
CA LYS A 179 3.58 30.35 30.56
C LYS A 179 4.72 31.29 30.18
N SER A 180 4.45 32.60 30.10
CA SER A 180 5.33 33.69 29.59
C SER A 180 5.47 33.84 28.06
N VAL A 181 5.30 32.78 27.26
CA VAL A 181 5.47 32.85 25.79
C VAL A 181 4.13 32.94 25.06
N GLY A 182 3.07 32.35 25.63
CA GLY A 182 1.73 32.33 25.04
C GLY A 182 1.49 31.08 24.18
N ARG A 183 0.56 31.20 23.22
CA ARG A 183 0.15 30.10 22.35
C ARG A 183 1.25 29.78 21.34
N ILE A 184 1.47 28.50 21.07
CA ILE A 184 2.46 28.01 20.13
C ILE A 184 1.78 27.19 19.05
N TYR A 185 2.12 27.53 17.81
CA TYR A 185 1.67 26.88 16.59
C TYR A 185 2.87 26.29 15.86
N GLN A 186 2.72 25.06 15.39
CA GLN A 186 3.69 24.35 14.59
C GLN A 186 3.28 24.42 13.12
N GLN A 187 4.08 25.09 12.30
CA GLN A 187 3.97 25.00 10.85
C GLN A 187 4.78 23.81 10.38
N THR A 188 4.14 22.86 9.69
CA THR A 188 4.81 21.69 9.12
C THR A 188 4.67 21.72 7.61
N PHE A 189 5.75 21.41 6.90
CA PHE A 189 5.77 21.16 5.47
C PHE A 189 6.28 19.75 5.25
N VAL A 190 5.59 18.98 4.40
CA VAL A 190 5.94 17.61 4.03
C VAL A 190 5.96 17.50 2.52
N ASP A 191 7.09 17.08 1.98
CA ASP A 191 7.20 16.72 0.58
C ASP A 191 6.53 15.35 0.34
N THR A 192 5.56 15.34 -0.57
CA THR A 192 4.70 14.16 -0.78
C THR A 192 5.40 13.04 -1.55
N TYR A 193 6.52 13.32 -2.23
CA TYR A 193 7.31 12.32 -2.95
C TYR A 193 8.37 11.69 -2.02
N SER A 194 9.29 12.52 -1.52
CA SER A 194 10.45 12.12 -0.72
C SER A 194 10.12 11.82 0.74
N LYS A 195 8.90 12.18 1.20
CA LYS A 195 8.46 12.10 2.60
C LYS A 195 9.34 12.90 3.57
N TRP A 196 10.14 13.83 3.04
CA TRP A 196 10.91 14.75 3.85
C TRP A 196 10.00 15.80 4.47
N ALA A 197 10.21 16.11 5.75
CA ALA A 197 9.40 17.05 6.49
C ALA A 197 10.26 18.10 7.21
N ALA A 198 9.81 19.35 7.18
CA ALA A 198 10.35 20.43 7.98
C ALA A 198 9.26 21.05 8.84
N THR A 199 9.64 21.43 10.05
CA THR A 199 8.72 22.01 11.02
C THR A 199 9.34 23.22 11.70
N LYS A 200 8.52 24.24 11.98
CA LYS A 200 8.94 25.42 12.73
C LYS A 200 7.81 25.92 13.62
N LEU A 201 8.18 26.35 14.81
CA LEU A 201 7.26 26.86 15.82
C LEU A 201 7.15 28.39 15.71
N TYR A 202 5.92 28.87 15.85
CA TYR A 202 5.55 30.28 15.83
C TYR A 202 4.54 30.57 16.94
N THR A 203 4.49 31.82 17.39
CA THR A 203 3.51 32.28 18.39
C THR A 203 2.17 32.72 17.76
N THR A 204 2.14 32.87 16.44
CA THR A 204 0.98 33.38 15.69
C THR A 204 0.60 32.46 14.53
N LYS A 205 -0.72 32.34 14.26
CA LYS A 205 -1.27 31.63 13.09
C LYS A 205 -1.52 32.63 11.96
N THR A 206 -0.46 33.23 11.41
CA THR A 206 -0.57 34.21 10.32
C THR A 206 -0.06 33.62 9.00
N PRO A 207 -0.62 33.97 7.83
CA PRO A 207 -0.15 33.45 6.55
C PRO A 207 1.34 33.68 6.28
N ILE A 208 1.91 34.75 6.85
CA ILE A 208 3.33 35.07 6.72
C ILE A 208 4.24 34.02 7.37
N THR A 209 3.81 33.33 8.43
CA THR A 209 4.61 32.26 9.05
C THR A 209 4.66 31.01 8.16
N ALA A 210 3.61 30.75 7.39
CA ALA A 210 3.59 29.69 6.40
C ALA A 210 4.55 29.99 5.23
N ALA A 211 4.56 31.24 4.76
CA ALA A 211 5.50 31.69 3.72
C ALA A 211 6.96 31.69 4.20
N ASP A 212 7.23 32.10 5.45
CA ASP A 212 8.58 32.06 6.05
C ASP A 212 9.15 30.64 6.11
N LEU A 213 8.32 29.61 6.36
CA LEU A 213 8.78 28.22 6.32
C LEU A 213 9.23 27.78 4.90
N LEU A 214 8.55 28.26 3.86
CA LEU A 214 8.82 27.90 2.46
C LEU A 214 9.97 28.72 1.86
N ASN A 215 10.06 30.00 2.21
CA ASN A 215 11.02 30.94 1.65
C ASN A 215 12.41 30.85 2.28
N LYS A 216 12.59 30.09 3.38
CA LYS A 216 13.87 30.02 4.07
C LYS A 216 14.90 29.19 3.29
N PRO A 217 15.97 29.82 2.77
CA PRO A 217 17.02 29.11 2.06
C PRO A 217 17.90 28.36 3.09
N GLY A 218 17.63 27.07 3.29
CA GLY A 218 18.48 26.25 4.16
C GLY A 218 17.87 24.94 4.65
N SER A 219 16.55 24.79 4.64
CA SER A 219 15.89 23.59 5.17
C SER A 219 16.13 22.35 4.29
N TYR A 220 16.25 22.52 2.97
CA TYR A 220 16.60 21.45 2.02
C TYR A 220 18.12 21.18 1.89
N ARG A 221 18.98 21.87 2.66
CA ARG A 221 20.44 21.71 2.54
C ARG A 221 20.96 20.41 3.16
N SER A 222 20.18 19.81 4.07
CA SER A 222 20.47 18.55 4.76
C SER A 222 19.69 17.35 4.21
N SER A 223 18.92 17.53 3.13
CA SER A 223 18.19 16.43 2.48
C SER A 223 19.16 15.52 1.71
N PRO A 224 19.01 14.18 1.76
CA PRO A 224 19.90 13.24 1.06
C PRO A 224 19.93 13.39 -0.48
N SER A 225 19.00 14.16 -1.05
CA SER A 225 18.84 14.36 -2.51
C SER A 225 19.98 15.11 -3.19
N ARG A 226 20.91 15.76 -2.47
CA ARG A 226 22.14 16.32 -3.07
C ARG A 226 23.05 15.28 -3.71
N ALA A 227 22.91 14.00 -3.35
CA ALA A 227 23.70 12.92 -3.97
C ALA A 227 23.39 12.73 -5.48
N TRP A 228 22.28 13.29 -6.00
CA TRP A 228 21.79 13.00 -7.34
C TRP A 228 21.82 14.19 -8.33
N GLY A 229 22.51 15.29 -8.01
CA GLY A 229 22.92 16.30 -9.00
C GLY A 229 21.81 17.09 -9.74
N HIS A 230 20.54 17.00 -9.34
CA HIS A 230 19.46 17.75 -10.00
C HIS A 230 19.37 19.22 -9.53
N PRO A 231 19.28 20.21 -10.44
CA PRO A 231 19.01 21.61 -10.08
C PRO A 231 17.65 21.70 -9.39
N HIS A 232 17.62 22.21 -8.17
CA HIS A 232 16.37 22.36 -7.41
C HIS A 232 15.63 23.63 -7.88
N PRO A 233 14.31 23.56 -8.16
CA PRO A 233 13.52 24.77 -8.36
C PRO A 233 13.48 25.55 -7.05
N TRP A 234 13.83 26.83 -7.14
CA TRP A 234 13.74 27.76 -6.02
C TRP A 234 12.27 27.96 -5.69
N TYR A 235 11.84 27.57 -4.49
CA TYR A 235 10.49 27.86 -4.02
C TYR A 235 10.31 29.37 -3.84
N ARG A 236 9.86 30.08 -4.89
CA ARG A 236 9.57 31.51 -4.87
C ARG A 236 8.07 31.72 -5.02
N ILE A 237 7.36 31.79 -3.90
CA ILE A 237 5.96 32.24 -3.91
C ILE A 237 6.00 33.78 -3.92
N LEU A 238 5.71 34.39 -5.08
CA LEU A 238 5.43 35.82 -5.18
C LEU A 238 4.01 36.08 -4.66
N TRP A 239 3.87 36.78 -3.54
CA TRP A 239 2.59 37.25 -3.03
C TRP A 239 2.45 38.73 -3.39
N GLN A 240 1.60 39.06 -4.37
CA GLN A 240 1.19 40.45 -4.61
C GLN A 240 0.03 40.78 -3.66
N ALA A 241 0.28 41.69 -2.73
CA ALA A 241 -0.76 42.35 -1.95
C ALA A 241 -1.64 43.15 -2.91
N GLY A 242 -2.95 42.92 -2.87
CA GLY A 242 -3.91 43.68 -3.68
C GLY A 242 -3.97 45.14 -3.24
N GLU A 243 -3.52 46.05 -4.10
CA GLU A 243 -3.96 47.42 -4.10
C GLU A 243 -5.05 47.59 -5.17
N SER A 244 -6.24 47.91 -4.68
CA SER A 244 -7.37 48.40 -5.47
C SER A 244 -7.01 49.75 -6.09
N GLN A 245 -6.72 49.78 -7.39
CA GLN A 245 -7.09 50.86 -8.33
C GLN A 245 -6.64 50.49 -9.75
N LEU A 246 -7.59 50.36 -10.68
CA LEU A 246 -7.33 50.32 -12.11
C LEU A 246 -6.79 51.69 -12.57
N PRO A 247 -5.79 51.73 -13.47
CA PRO A 247 -6.06 52.36 -14.75
C PRO A 247 -5.49 51.60 -15.97
N ALA A 248 -6.06 51.99 -17.12
CA ALA A 248 -5.90 51.48 -18.48
C ALA A 248 -4.49 51.03 -18.91
N LEU A 249 -4.42 49.86 -19.56
CA LEU A 249 -3.26 49.43 -20.34
C LEU A 249 -3.55 49.61 -21.85
N SER A 250 -2.79 50.49 -22.47
CA SER A 250 -2.51 50.47 -23.90
C SER A 250 -1.26 49.63 -24.17
N GLY A 251 -1.31 48.73 -25.16
CA GLY A 251 -0.11 48.19 -25.82
C GLY A 251 0.30 46.76 -25.45
N THR A 252 -0.11 45.83 -26.30
CA THR A 252 0.69 44.72 -26.88
C THR A 252 1.75 44.01 -26.02
N GLU A 253 1.45 42.79 -25.54
CA GLU A 253 1.99 41.52 -26.09
C GLU A 253 1.41 40.30 -25.34
N ARG A 254 1.15 39.21 -26.07
CA ARG A 254 0.52 37.98 -25.60
C ARG A 254 1.57 36.99 -25.07
N SER A 255 1.30 36.36 -23.92
CA SER A 255 1.51 34.91 -23.73
C SER A 255 0.73 34.37 -22.53
N SER A 256 -0.30 33.57 -22.84
CA SER A 256 -0.99 32.55 -22.01
C SER A 256 -1.24 32.85 -20.53
N ILE A 257 -2.46 33.33 -20.24
CA ILE A 257 -3.08 33.27 -18.91
C ILE A 257 -3.68 31.86 -18.75
N THR A 258 -3.15 31.06 -17.84
CA THR A 258 -3.78 29.78 -17.44
C THR A 258 -4.32 29.91 -16.02
N TRP A 259 -5.65 29.90 -15.89
CA TRP A 259 -6.39 29.98 -14.64
C TRP A 259 -5.99 28.86 -13.68
N HIS A 260 -5.83 29.15 -12.38
CA HIS A 260 -5.67 28.11 -11.35
C HIS A 260 -6.79 28.23 -10.31
N PHE A 261 -7.63 27.19 -10.31
CA PHE A 261 -8.74 27.00 -9.39
C PHE A 261 -8.21 26.44 -8.08
N SER A 262 -8.40 27.15 -6.97
CA SER A 262 -8.12 26.65 -5.62
C SER A 262 -9.17 25.60 -5.26
N ALA A 263 -8.85 24.31 -5.36
CA ALA A 263 -9.71 23.26 -4.82
C ALA A 263 -9.65 23.28 -3.28
N ARG A 264 -10.65 23.90 -2.63
CA ARG A 264 -10.89 23.73 -1.19
C ARG A 264 -11.55 22.39 -0.95
N PHE A 265 -10.81 21.42 -0.42
CA PHE A 265 -11.41 20.24 0.18
C PHE A 265 -11.90 20.59 1.58
N THR A 266 -13.21 20.79 1.74
CA THR A 266 -13.84 21.00 3.04
C THR A 266 -14.17 19.65 3.69
N SER A 267 -13.37 19.25 4.67
CA SER A 267 -13.85 18.40 5.76
C SER A 267 -14.19 19.29 6.95
N PRO A 268 -15.24 19.02 7.76
CA PRO A 268 -15.70 19.95 8.80
C PRO A 268 -14.67 20.28 9.89
N LEU A 269 -13.55 19.55 9.95
CA LEU A 269 -12.53 19.66 11.00
C LEU A 269 -11.10 19.90 10.48
N ARG A 270 -10.86 19.86 9.17
CA ARG A 270 -9.53 20.11 8.58
C ARG A 270 -9.63 20.82 7.24
N SER A 271 -8.92 21.94 7.14
CA SER A 271 -8.65 22.66 5.90
C SER A 271 -7.26 22.23 5.42
N TYR A 272 -7.18 21.63 4.23
CA TYR A 272 -5.90 21.34 3.60
C TYR A 272 -5.63 22.39 2.52
N ASN A 273 -4.45 23.03 2.59
CA ASN A 273 -3.95 23.83 1.48
C ASN A 273 -2.91 22.99 0.73
N MET A 274 -3.28 22.54 -0.48
CA MET A 274 -2.34 21.96 -1.42
C MET A 274 -1.68 23.08 -2.22
N ILE A 275 -0.35 23.11 -2.25
CA ILE A 275 0.41 24.11 -2.98
C ILE A 275 1.10 23.40 -4.14
N TRP A 276 0.66 23.73 -5.35
CA TRP A 276 1.35 23.35 -6.58
C TRP A 276 2.54 24.28 -6.79
N MET A 277 3.73 23.70 -6.95
CA MET A 277 4.97 24.44 -7.13
C MET A 277 5.40 24.27 -8.58
N ASN A 278 5.22 25.32 -9.39
CA ASN A 278 5.74 25.33 -10.75
C ASN A 278 7.27 25.46 -10.71
N GLY A 279 7.95 24.61 -11.46
CA GLY A 279 9.38 24.73 -11.75
C GLY A 279 9.66 25.88 -12.70
#